data_AF-M6HGK3-F1
#
_entry.id   AF-M6HGK3-F1
#
_cell.length_a   1.000
_cell.length_b   1.000
_cell.length_c   1.000
_cell.angle_alpha   90.00
_cell.angle_beta   90.00
_cell.angle_gamma   90.00
#
_symmetry.space_group_name_H-M   'P 1'
#
loop_
_entity.id
_entity.type
_entity.pdbx_description
1 polymer ?
#
loop_
_entity_poly.entity_id
_entity_poly.type
_entity_poly.pdbx_seq_one_letter_code
_entity_poly.pdbx_strand_id
1 'polypeptide(L)'
;MQYSIFGQKFLKQTGIGQLMDDLSNPPPGSCLLGGGNPAFIPELIEIWREIVSKQIESGSIDKILGGYESPSGILELRETVASILSDESGTKISKDQIAITNGSQNAFYFLLNFFSGNFGNDQRKKSFFLFFQNTSVIRIKPWSRILFYLLYLKFGK
;
A
#
# COMPACT_ATOMS: atom_id res chain seq x y z
N MET A 1 -28.99 -12.97 12.68
CA MET A 1 -28.71 -13.34 11.28
C MET A 1 -27.81 -14.57 11.27
N GLN A 2 -28.00 -15.49 10.33
CA GLN A 2 -27.12 -16.65 10.17
C GLN A 2 -25.98 -16.30 9.21
N TYR A 3 -24.73 -16.45 9.67
CA TYR A 3 -23.53 -16.17 8.88
C TYR A 3 -22.87 -17.46 8.38
N SER A 4 -22.25 -17.41 7.20
CA SER A 4 -21.41 -18.49 6.68
C SER A 4 -20.21 -18.76 7.59
N ILE A 5 -19.59 -19.94 7.48
CA ILE A 5 -18.38 -20.29 8.25
C ILE A 5 -17.28 -19.24 8.03
N PHE A 6 -17.15 -18.74 6.79
CA PHE A 6 -16.22 -17.66 6.47
C PHE A 6 -16.56 -16.37 7.23
N GLY A 7 -17.82 -15.94 7.23
CA GLY A 7 -18.26 -14.75 7.97
C GLY A 7 -18.06 -14.87 9.48
N GLN A 8 -18.35 -16.05 10.05
CA GLN A 8 -18.15 -16.33 11.48
C GLN A 8 -16.68 -16.14 11.91
N LYS A 9 -15.71 -16.40 11.02
CA LYS A 9 -14.29 -16.18 11.31
C LYS A 9 -13.97 -14.71 11.59
N PHE A 10 -14.60 -13.78 10.88
CA PHE A 10 -14.37 -12.34 11.06
C PHE A 10 -15.19 -11.72 12.19
N LEU A 11 -16.28 -12.36 12.59
CA LEU A 11 -17.09 -11.94 13.74
C LEU A 11 -16.49 -12.33 15.08
N LYS A 12 -15.57 -13.30 15.10
CA LYS A 12 -14.95 -13.76 16.33
C LYS A 12 -14.01 -12.69 16.85
N GLN A 13 -14.29 -12.18 18.05
CA GLN A 13 -13.37 -11.26 18.73
C GLN A 13 -12.03 -11.96 18.99
N THR A 14 -10.95 -11.30 18.61
CA THR A 14 -9.57 -11.75 18.82
C THR A 14 -8.83 -10.74 19.69
N GLY A 15 -7.68 -11.11 20.24
CA GLY A 15 -6.84 -10.15 20.99
C GLY A 15 -6.43 -8.94 20.15
N ILE A 16 -6.14 -9.15 18.85
CA ILE A 16 -5.86 -8.06 17.91
C ILE A 16 -7.11 -7.22 17.65
N GLY A 17 -8.28 -7.85 17.51
CA GLY A 17 -9.56 -7.14 17.35
C GLY A 17 -9.83 -6.20 18.52
N GLN A 18 -9.68 -6.70 19.75
CA GLN A 18 -9.84 -5.89 20.95
C GLN A 18 -8.83 -4.73 21.01
N LEU A 19 -7.56 -4.99 20.67
CA LEU A 19 -6.55 -3.93 20.61
C LEU A 19 -6.93 -2.84 19.60
N MET A 20 -7.48 -3.21 18.43
CA MET A 20 -7.91 -2.24 17.43
C MET A 20 -9.12 -1.42 17.91
N ASP A 21 -10.04 -2.03 18.67
CA ASP A 21 -11.15 -1.33 19.32
C ASP A 21 -10.62 -0.30 20.33
N ASP A 22 -9.66 -0.69 21.16
CA ASP A 22 -9.04 0.18 22.16
C ASP A 22 -8.26 1.34 21.51
N LEU A 23 -7.55 1.09 20.41
CA LEU A 23 -6.85 2.13 19.64
C LEU A 23 -7.81 3.12 18.95
N SER A 24 -9.03 2.67 18.62
CA SER A 24 -10.04 3.50 17.96
C SER A 24 -10.80 4.39 18.94
N ASN A 25 -10.83 4.04 20.23
CA ASN A 25 -11.47 4.82 21.28
C ASN A 25 -10.53 5.01 22.49
N PRO A 26 -9.45 5.79 22.32
CA PRO A 26 -8.44 5.96 23.35
C PRO A 26 -9.03 6.68 24.58
N PRO A 27 -8.70 6.24 25.82
CA PRO A 27 -9.16 6.90 27.03
C PRO A 27 -8.75 8.39 27.09
N PRO A 28 -9.53 9.25 27.75
CA PRO A 28 -9.15 10.65 27.94
C PRO A 28 -7.78 10.78 28.61
N GLY A 29 -6.93 11.67 28.09
CA GLY A 29 -5.58 11.90 28.62
C GLY A 29 -4.54 10.86 28.19
N SER A 30 -4.90 9.88 27.36
CA SER A 30 -3.94 8.92 26.81
C SER A 30 -3.10 9.52 25.68
N CYS A 31 -1.84 9.06 25.57
CA CYS A 31 -0.96 9.37 24.44
C CYS A 31 -1.07 8.26 23.39
N LEU A 32 -1.57 8.60 22.20
CA LEU A 32 -1.76 7.65 21.10
C LEU A 32 -0.43 7.36 20.38
N LEU A 33 0.35 6.42 20.93
CA LEU A 33 1.64 5.98 20.38
C LEU A 33 1.60 4.59 19.70
N GLY A 34 0.43 3.94 19.69
CA GLY A 34 0.24 2.61 19.10
C GLY A 34 -0.26 2.59 17.65
N GLY A 35 -0.64 3.75 17.11
CA GLY A 35 -1.15 3.89 15.74
C GLY A 35 -0.05 3.91 14.69
N GLY A 36 -0.40 3.56 13.45
CA GLY A 36 0.51 3.58 12.28
C GLY A 36 0.27 4.75 11.31
N ASN A 37 -0.50 5.76 11.72
CA ASN A 37 -0.81 6.91 10.85
C ASN A 37 0.46 7.74 10.61
N PRO A 38 0.72 8.17 9.36
CA PRO A 38 1.86 9.04 9.07
C PRO A 38 1.70 10.42 9.72
N ALA A 39 2.82 11.09 9.96
CA ALA A 39 2.83 12.45 10.48
C ALA A 39 2.32 13.46 9.44
N PHE A 40 1.67 14.52 9.93
CA PHE A 40 1.33 15.69 9.11
C PHE A 40 2.54 16.59 8.94
N ILE A 41 3.21 16.48 7.79
CA ILE A 41 4.36 17.32 7.43
C ILE A 41 3.84 18.50 6.59
N PRO A 42 3.92 19.77 7.07
CA PRO A 42 3.32 20.91 6.38
C PRO A 42 3.76 21.06 4.93
N GLU A 43 5.05 20.90 4.65
CA GLU A 43 5.61 21.03 3.30
C GLU A 43 5.05 19.97 2.35
N LEU A 44 4.82 18.75 2.84
CA LEU A 44 4.23 17.68 2.04
C LEU A 44 2.73 17.95 1.76
N ILE A 45 2.03 18.53 2.73
CA ILE A 45 0.61 18.91 2.57
C ILE A 45 0.45 19.98 1.50
N GLU A 46 1.33 20.98 1.46
CA GLU A 46 1.30 22.01 0.41
C GLU A 46 1.53 21.42 -0.98
N ILE A 47 2.48 20.47 -1.11
CA ILE A 47 2.70 19.76 -2.38
C ILE A 47 1.44 19.00 -2.81
N TRP A 48 0.77 18.31 -1.88
CA TRP A 48 -0.47 17.60 -2.19
C TRP A 48 -1.59 18.55 -2.65
N ARG A 49 -1.72 19.70 -1.99
CA ARG A 49 -2.69 20.74 -2.38
C ARG A 49 -2.42 21.23 -3.80
N GLU A 50 -1.17 21.53 -4.12
CA GLU A 50 -0.76 21.96 -5.47
C GLU A 50 -1.09 20.90 -6.53
N ILE A 51 -0.77 19.63 -6.27
CA ILE A 51 -1.06 18.52 -7.18
C ILE A 51 -2.56 18.44 -7.46
N VAL A 52 -3.38 18.44 -6.40
CA VAL A 52 -4.84 18.33 -6.54
C VAL A 52 -5.41 19.55 -7.26
N SER A 53 -4.97 20.77 -6.93
CA SER A 53 -5.41 21.99 -7.62
C SER A 53 -5.11 21.94 -9.11
N LYS A 54 -3.91 21.51 -9.52
CA LYS A 54 -3.57 21.34 -10.94
C LYS A 54 -4.46 20.31 -11.64
N GLN A 55 -4.86 19.24 -10.96
CA GLN A 55 -5.79 18.25 -11.53
C GLN A 55 -7.20 18.84 -11.72
N ILE A 56 -7.65 19.66 -10.78
CA ILE A 56 -8.94 20.37 -10.87
C ILE A 56 -8.91 21.39 -12.03
N GLU A 57 -7.89 22.24 -12.09
CA GLU A 57 -7.75 23.28 -13.11
C GLU A 57 -7.64 22.71 -14.54
N SER A 58 -7.00 21.55 -14.69
CA SER A 58 -6.86 20.86 -15.98
C SER A 58 -8.09 20.05 -16.40
N GLY A 59 -9.09 19.86 -15.51
CA GLY A 59 -10.23 18.97 -15.73
C GLY A 59 -9.90 17.47 -15.68
N SER A 60 -8.64 17.10 -15.42
CA SER A 60 -8.22 15.70 -15.32
C SER A 60 -8.84 14.96 -14.14
N ILE A 61 -9.31 15.69 -13.12
CA ILE A 61 -10.00 15.15 -11.95
C ILE A 61 -11.30 14.40 -12.33
N ASP A 62 -11.98 14.79 -13.41
CA ASP A 62 -13.23 14.14 -13.83
C ASP A 62 -13.01 12.69 -14.26
N LYS A 63 -11.89 12.42 -14.94
CA LYS A 63 -11.49 11.05 -15.30
C LYS A 63 -11.20 10.21 -14.06
N ILE A 64 -10.56 10.81 -13.04
CA ILE A 64 -10.21 10.14 -11.79
C ILE A 64 -11.46 9.77 -10.99
N LEU A 65 -12.47 10.65 -10.97
CA LEU A 65 -13.69 10.45 -10.18
C LEU A 65 -14.74 9.59 -10.88
N GLY A 66 -14.87 9.71 -12.20
CA GLY A 66 -15.93 9.07 -12.98
C GLY A 66 -15.50 7.84 -13.78
N GLY A 67 -14.20 7.62 -13.95
CA GLY A 67 -13.66 6.53 -14.77
C GLY A 67 -13.40 5.26 -13.96
N TYR A 68 -13.94 4.13 -14.41
CA TYR A 68 -13.47 2.83 -13.94
C TYR A 68 -12.14 2.49 -14.60
N GLU A 69 -11.20 2.06 -13.77
CA GLU A 69 -9.89 1.58 -14.21
C GLU A 69 -9.90 0.10 -14.54
N SER A 70 -8.85 -0.37 -15.23
CA SER A 70 -8.68 -1.80 -15.46
C SER A 70 -8.57 -2.57 -14.13
N PRO A 71 -8.90 -3.88 -14.09
CA PRO A 71 -8.76 -4.68 -12.87
C PRO A 71 -7.33 -4.73 -12.30
N SER A 72 -6.32 -4.45 -13.14
CA SER A 72 -4.91 -4.38 -12.73
C SER A 72 -4.47 -2.98 -12.28
N GLY A 73 -5.32 -1.97 -12.45
CA GLY A 73 -5.06 -0.56 -12.15
C GLY A 73 -4.82 0.30 -13.40
N ILE A 74 -4.52 1.59 -13.14
CA ILE A 74 -4.22 2.62 -14.14
C ILE A 74 -2.97 2.22 -14.94
N LEU A 75 -3.06 2.19 -16.26
CA LEU A 75 -1.95 1.77 -17.14
C LEU A 75 -0.72 2.66 -16.96
N GLU A 76 -0.92 3.97 -17.01
CA GLU A 76 0.13 4.99 -16.93
C GLU A 76 0.88 4.90 -15.58
N LEU A 77 0.16 4.63 -14.50
CA LEU A 77 0.75 4.43 -13.18
C LEU A 77 1.61 3.16 -13.15
N ARG A 78 1.12 2.06 -13.72
CA ARG A 78 1.86 0.78 -13.76
C ARG A 78 3.15 0.90 -14.58
N GLU A 79 3.11 1.60 -15.71
CA GLU A 79 4.28 1.89 -16.53
C GLU A 79 5.29 2.76 -15.78
N THR A 80 4.82 3.83 -15.14
CA THR A 80 5.67 4.73 -14.34
C THR A 80 6.34 3.98 -13.19
N VAL A 81 5.59 3.19 -12.42
CA VAL A 81 6.12 2.38 -11.32
C VAL A 81 7.12 1.35 -11.83
N ALA A 82 6.83 0.65 -12.92
CA ALA A 82 7.75 -0.32 -13.51
C ALA A 82 9.07 0.34 -13.96
N SER A 83 8.99 1.54 -14.55
CA SER A 83 10.17 2.33 -14.93
C SER A 83 11.01 2.70 -13.71
N ILE A 84 10.40 3.30 -12.69
CA ILE A 84 11.09 3.71 -11.45
C ILE A 84 11.77 2.51 -10.78
N LEU A 85 11.04 1.40 -10.63
CA LEU A 85 11.59 0.19 -10.01
C LEU A 85 12.70 -0.43 -10.86
N SER A 86 12.62 -0.35 -12.19
CA SER A 86 13.69 -0.84 -13.06
C SER A 86 14.97 -0.05 -12.87
N ASP A 87 14.86 1.28 -12.83
CA ASP A 87 15.98 2.19 -12.66
C ASP A 87 16.64 2.03 -11.28
N GLU A 88 15.84 1.89 -10.21
CA GLU A 88 16.35 1.73 -8.84
C GLU A 88 16.96 0.35 -8.58
N SER A 89 16.44 -0.70 -9.24
CA SER A 89 16.88 -2.08 -9.00
C SER A 89 17.95 -2.57 -9.98
N GLY A 90 18.12 -1.90 -11.12
CA GLY A 90 18.95 -2.38 -12.23
C GLY A 90 18.37 -3.61 -12.94
N THR A 91 17.15 -4.03 -12.61
CA THR A 91 16.47 -5.18 -13.22
C THR A 91 15.32 -4.70 -14.09
N LYS A 92 15.17 -5.25 -15.30
CA LYS A 92 14.04 -4.90 -16.18
C LYS A 92 12.72 -5.38 -15.58
N ILE A 93 11.85 -4.46 -15.22
CA ILE A 93 10.48 -4.71 -14.72
C ILE A 93 9.49 -4.16 -15.75
N SER A 94 8.47 -4.94 -16.12
CA SER A 94 7.40 -4.49 -17.00
C SER A 94 6.14 -4.12 -16.22
N LYS A 95 5.27 -3.31 -16.84
CA LYS A 95 3.94 -3.01 -16.31
C LYS A 95 3.09 -4.25 -16.03
N ASP A 96 3.33 -5.36 -16.75
CA ASP A 96 2.58 -6.61 -16.61
C ASP A 96 2.93 -7.35 -15.31
N GLN A 97 4.04 -6.97 -14.66
CA GLN A 97 4.44 -7.45 -13.34
C GLN A 97 3.92 -6.56 -12.19
N ILE A 98 3.22 -5.46 -12.51
CA ILE A 98 2.68 -4.50 -11.54
C ILE A 98 1.15 -4.60 -11.52
N ALA A 99 0.59 -4.75 -10.32
CA ALA A 99 -0.85 -4.64 -10.07
C ALA A 99 -1.09 -3.63 -8.94
N ILE A 100 -2.12 -2.79 -9.10
CA ILE A 100 -2.51 -1.80 -8.11
C ILE A 100 -3.61 -2.36 -7.22
N THR A 101 -3.45 -2.22 -5.91
CA THR A 101 -4.42 -2.69 -4.91
C THR A 101 -4.86 -1.55 -3.98
N ASN A 102 -5.99 -1.73 -3.31
CA ASN A 102 -6.47 -0.83 -2.27
C ASN A 102 -5.64 -0.95 -0.98
N GLY A 103 -4.39 -0.49 -1.06
CA GLY A 103 -3.41 -0.57 0.02
C GLY A 103 -2.74 -1.94 0.16
N SER A 104 -1.70 -1.97 0.99
CA SER A 104 -0.86 -3.15 1.23
C SER A 104 -1.63 -4.29 1.93
N GLN A 105 -2.56 -3.97 2.84
CA GLN A 105 -3.38 -4.97 3.52
C GLN A 105 -4.20 -5.82 2.53
N ASN A 106 -4.77 -5.20 1.49
CA ASN A 106 -5.49 -5.92 0.45
C ASN A 106 -4.55 -6.78 -0.41
N ALA A 107 -3.36 -6.25 -0.74
CA ALA A 107 -2.34 -7.04 -1.45
C ALA A 107 -1.94 -8.30 -0.66
N PHE A 108 -1.67 -8.15 0.64
CA PHE A 108 -1.34 -9.29 1.50
C PHE A 108 -2.50 -10.28 1.64
N TYR A 109 -3.74 -9.78 1.72
CA TYR A 109 -4.91 -10.65 1.74
C TYR A 109 -4.95 -11.53 0.48
N PHE A 110 -4.77 -10.97 -0.72
CA PHE A 110 -4.68 -11.78 -1.93
C PHE A 110 -3.50 -12.76 -1.88
N LEU A 111 -2.28 -12.28 -1.65
CA LEU A 111 -1.09 -13.14 -1.67
C LEU A 111 -1.19 -14.31 -0.70
N LEU A 112 -1.67 -14.08 0.52
CA LEU A 112 -1.82 -15.13 1.52
C LEU A 112 -2.91 -16.14 1.13
N ASN A 113 -4.04 -15.69 0.56
CA ASN A 113 -5.11 -16.63 0.17
C ASN A 113 -4.81 -17.36 -1.14
N PHE A 114 -4.02 -16.80 -2.05
CA PHE A 114 -3.59 -17.47 -3.28
C PHE A 114 -2.48 -18.51 -3.03
N PHE A 115 -1.54 -18.22 -2.12
CA PHE A 115 -0.35 -19.05 -1.92
C PHE A 115 -0.34 -19.85 -0.61
N SER A 116 -1.41 -19.80 0.19
CA SER A 116 -1.54 -20.60 1.41
C SER A 116 -2.95 -21.13 1.60
N GLY A 117 -3.11 -22.04 2.56
CA GLY A 117 -4.38 -22.70 2.81
C GLY A 117 -4.44 -24.10 2.22
N ASN A 118 -5.63 -24.53 1.87
CA ASN A 118 -5.90 -25.88 1.38
C ASN A 118 -5.82 -25.90 -0.15
N PHE A 119 -4.96 -26.75 -0.71
CA PHE A 119 -4.77 -26.95 -2.14
C PHE A 119 -5.52 -28.18 -2.68
N GLY A 120 -6.34 -28.83 -1.84
CA GLY A 120 -6.95 -30.12 -2.14
C GLY A 120 -6.01 -31.30 -1.81
N ASN A 121 -6.55 -32.52 -1.83
CA ASN A 121 -5.82 -33.78 -1.59
C ASN A 121 -4.95 -33.76 -0.32
N ASP A 122 -5.50 -33.27 0.80
CA ASP A 122 -4.83 -33.09 2.10
C ASP A 122 -3.55 -32.23 2.07
N GLN A 123 -3.27 -31.56 0.94
CA GLN A 123 -2.14 -30.65 0.82
C GLN A 123 -2.51 -29.29 1.39
N ARG A 124 -1.96 -29.00 2.56
CA ARG A 124 -2.10 -27.68 3.19
C ARG A 124 -0.76 -26.96 3.23
N LYS A 125 -0.68 -25.79 2.60
CA LYS A 125 0.51 -24.95 2.65
C LYS A 125 0.31 -23.82 3.66
N LYS A 126 1.30 -23.61 4.53
CA LYS A 126 1.40 -22.41 5.35
C LYS A 126 2.41 -21.49 4.68
N SER A 127 1.99 -20.30 4.27
CA SER A 127 2.92 -19.28 3.81
C SER A 127 3.46 -18.55 5.04
N PHE A 128 4.76 -18.64 5.28
CA PHE A 128 5.44 -17.82 6.26
C PHE A 128 6.26 -16.78 5.51
N PHE A 129 5.78 -15.53 5.51
CA PHE A 129 6.52 -14.42 4.94
C PHE A 129 7.57 -13.96 5.96
N LEU A 130 8.60 -14.78 6.20
CA LEU A 130 9.88 -14.27 6.67
C LEU A 130 10.57 -13.71 5.43
N PHE A 131 10.92 -12.43 5.47
CA PHE A 131 11.85 -11.76 4.56
C PHE A 131 12.59 -12.74 3.65
N PHE A 132 12.28 -12.69 2.35
CA PHE A 132 12.85 -13.53 1.30
C PHE A 132 14.34 -13.83 1.57
N GLN A 133 14.66 -15.04 2.05
CA GLN A 133 16.04 -15.41 2.36
C GLN A 133 16.90 -15.67 1.12
N ASN A 134 16.33 -15.60 -0.09
CA ASN A 134 17.07 -15.94 -1.31
C ASN A 134 16.64 -15.20 -2.59
N THR A 135 16.10 -13.98 -2.45
CA THR A 135 16.14 -13.03 -3.56
C THR A 135 17.17 -11.98 -3.19
N SER A 136 18.02 -11.61 -4.14
CA SER A 136 18.86 -10.42 -4.05
C SER A 136 17.95 -9.29 -3.59
N VAL A 137 18.00 -8.94 -2.31
CA VAL A 137 17.14 -7.91 -1.76
C VAL A 137 17.49 -6.67 -2.56
N ILE A 138 16.56 -6.25 -3.40
CA ILE A 138 16.61 -4.94 -4.03
C ILE A 138 16.64 -4.00 -2.84
N ARG A 139 17.84 -3.56 -2.50
CA ARG A 139 18.08 -2.59 -1.44
C ARG A 139 17.67 -1.26 -2.04
N ILE A 140 16.35 -1.06 -2.19
CA ILE A 140 15.79 0.25 -2.44
C ILE A 140 16.31 1.09 -1.28
N LYS A 141 17.26 1.99 -1.52
CA LYS A 141 17.68 2.98 -0.52
C LYS A 141 16.47 3.88 -0.32
N PRO A 142 15.65 3.70 0.74
CA PRO A 142 14.35 4.38 0.82
C PRO A 142 14.49 5.90 1.03
N TRP A 143 15.71 6.38 1.24
CA TRP A 143 15.98 7.69 1.82
C TRP A 143 16.91 8.57 0.97
N SER A 144 17.55 8.07 -0.09
CA SER A 144 18.57 8.87 -0.78
C SER A 144 18.06 9.75 -1.93
N ARG A 145 16.99 9.37 -2.64
CA ARG A 145 16.51 10.15 -3.81
C ARG A 145 15.30 11.03 -3.53
N ILE A 146 14.35 10.59 -2.72
CA ILE A 146 13.15 11.38 -2.35
C ILE A 146 13.58 12.63 -1.56
N LEU A 147 14.50 12.48 -0.61
CA LEU A 147 15.07 13.61 0.13
C LEU A 147 15.91 14.53 -0.78
N PHE A 148 16.63 13.96 -1.76
CA PHE A 148 17.40 14.75 -2.74
C PHE A 148 16.48 15.56 -3.66
N TYR A 149 15.33 15.02 -4.06
CA TYR A 149 14.37 15.74 -4.89
C TYR A 149 13.73 16.90 -4.12
N LEU A 150 13.39 16.68 -2.85
CA LEU A 150 12.88 17.73 -1.95
C LEU A 150 13.95 18.78 -1.60
N LEU A 151 15.23 18.38 -1.46
CA LEU A 151 16.35 19.30 -1.25
C LEU A 151 16.71 20.08 -2.52
N TYR A 152 16.64 19.46 -3.69
CA TYR A 152 16.86 20.12 -4.99
C TYR A 152 15.79 21.19 -5.27
N LEU A 153 14.52 20.92 -4.92
CA LEU A 153 13.44 21.90 -5.00
C LEU A 153 13.61 23.06 -3.99
N LYS A 154 14.31 22.85 -2.86
CA LYS A 154 14.51 23.86 -1.81
C LYS A 154 15.82 24.66 -1.94
N PHE A 155 16.85 24.10 -2.56
CA PHE A 155 18.20 24.68 -2.64
C PHE A 155 18.76 24.74 -4.07
N GLY A 156 17.97 24.43 -5.09
CA GLY A 156 18.31 24.61 -6.51
C GLY A 156 18.25 26.06 -6.96
N LYS A 157 19.17 26.89 -6.45
CA LYS A 157 19.72 28.09 -7.10
C LYS A 157 21.21 28.18 -6.78
#